data_AF-A0A1F8D5U8-F1
#
_entry.id   AF-A0A1F8D5U8-F1
#
_cell.length_a   1.000
_cell.length_b   1.000
_cell.length_c   1.000
_cell.angle_alpha   90.00
_cell.angle_beta   90.00
_cell.angle_gamma   90.00
#
_symmetry.space_group_name_H-M   'P 1'
#
loop_
_entity.id
_entity.type
_entity.pdbx_description
1 polymer ?
#
loop_
_entity_poly.entity_id
_entity_poly.type
_entity_poly.pdbx_seq_one_letter_code
_entity_poly.pdbx_strand_id
1 'polypeptide(L)'
;MSIKKFLTTTNLIFIGILLLGIFLRFYQMKERFVYGHDHDLAFWIVKDILLNEHPRLIGQETSTQGIFIGPLYYYLQVPLFAIFRMDAIAEVVTSSLVGLFGIFTSYWVFSKTFDKRSGLIAGFLYAVSYIAVNNDREAVPTMPVIIWSIWFFYSLDLILKGKQKKGFFLIGILTGLIWHLSIALVIVLPLVVLAVILSKKRINLKWTIVGVIIVLILSAPLILFEIRHNFIQIQAFVRSLTSPQGDIYTGYSKFLRVFFLVNKNISIFIWNVGPLLTDKFVAIVLLTTAFILNLKKKMLNGNQGLLIFLWFVIYLLFFSIYSKTVSEYYLSGLFAVYLIVLSRFLALLYESKKMRAVALALIVLFGLYNLDRFLGQNIATNGYTQKRLLVSEIKKDSTQNGYPCVAISYITSPGYDLGYRYFFYAEDLHLNRISEKVPVYTIVFPLRKDNVKEDKAFGALGLIYPDYRRYPLDEVKKSCTGENINLTGSMFGYTQ
;
A
#
# COMPACT_ATOMS: atom_id res chain seq x y z
N MET A 1 -12.30 -17.59 -32.80
CA MET A 1 -12.30 -18.40 -31.57
C MET A 1 -13.73 -18.43 -31.04
N SER A 2 -14.45 -19.55 -31.12
CA SER A 2 -15.89 -19.62 -30.83
C SER A 2 -16.21 -19.22 -29.38
N ILE A 3 -17.22 -18.37 -29.19
CA ILE A 3 -17.73 -17.88 -27.89
C ILE A 3 -18.00 -19.03 -26.91
N LYS A 4 -18.46 -20.19 -27.41
CA LYS A 4 -18.70 -21.40 -26.59
C LYS A 4 -17.43 -21.94 -25.91
N LYS A 5 -16.24 -21.72 -26.49
CA LYS A 5 -14.96 -22.17 -25.92
C LYS A 5 -14.51 -21.28 -24.75
N PHE A 6 -15.03 -20.06 -24.65
CA PHE A 6 -14.71 -19.11 -23.57
C PHE A 6 -15.64 -19.28 -22.35
N LEU A 7 -16.88 -19.71 -22.57
CA LEU A 7 -17.92 -19.90 -21.54
C LEU A 7 -17.80 -21.23 -20.77
N THR A 8 -16.60 -21.56 -20.27
CA THR A 8 -16.47 -22.67 -19.32
C THR A 8 -16.95 -22.24 -17.94
N THR A 9 -17.49 -23.15 -17.13
CA THR A 9 -17.96 -22.86 -15.75
C THR A 9 -16.87 -22.18 -14.91
N THR A 10 -15.62 -22.64 -15.02
CA THR A 10 -14.46 -22.04 -14.35
C THR A 10 -14.26 -20.58 -14.74
N ASN A 11 -14.39 -20.25 -16.02
CA ASN A 11 -14.22 -18.88 -16.50
C ASN A 11 -15.38 -17.99 -16.04
N LEU A 12 -16.61 -18.50 -16.05
CA LEU A 12 -17.78 -17.78 -15.53
C LEU A 12 -17.66 -17.46 -14.04
N ILE A 13 -17.20 -18.43 -13.22
CA ILE A 13 -16.94 -18.20 -11.80
C ILE A 13 -15.87 -17.12 -11.64
N PHE A 14 -14.77 -17.20 -12.39
CA PHE A 14 -13.71 -16.20 -12.31
C PHE A 14 -14.17 -14.80 -12.77
N ILE A 15 -15.00 -14.71 -13.80
CA ILE A 15 -15.62 -13.44 -14.21
C ILE A 15 -16.48 -12.88 -13.07
N GLY A 16 -17.28 -13.71 -12.40
CA GLY A 16 -18.05 -13.29 -11.22
C GLY A 16 -17.16 -12.76 -10.09
N ILE A 17 -16.03 -13.43 -9.82
CA ILE A 17 -15.02 -12.97 -8.85
C ILE A 17 -14.44 -11.61 -9.26
N LEU A 18 -14.11 -11.42 -10.53
CA LEU A 18 -13.59 -10.14 -11.03
C LEU A 18 -14.62 -9.02 -10.92
N LEU A 19 -15.88 -9.26 -11.29
CA LEU A 19 -16.96 -8.28 -11.18
C LEU A 19 -17.19 -7.86 -9.72
N LEU A 20 -17.19 -8.83 -8.80
CA LEU A 20 -17.25 -8.54 -7.36
C LEU A 20 -16.03 -7.73 -6.89
N GLY A 21 -14.83 -8.09 -7.37
CA GLY A 21 -13.60 -7.36 -7.08
C GLY A 21 -13.61 -5.91 -7.59
N ILE A 22 -14.15 -5.68 -8.78
CA ILE A 22 -14.37 -4.35 -9.37
C ILE A 22 -15.32 -3.55 -8.48
N PHE A 23 -16.48 -4.13 -8.13
CA PHE A 23 -17.44 -3.48 -7.25
C PHE A 23 -16.78 -3.02 -5.95
N LEU A 24 -16.07 -3.91 -5.24
CA LEU A 24 -15.49 -3.58 -3.93
C LEU A 24 -14.39 -2.51 -3.97
N ARG A 25 -13.62 -2.45 -5.07
CA ARG A 25 -12.54 -1.45 -5.23
C ARG A 25 -13.08 -0.07 -5.64
N PHE A 26 -14.14 -0.02 -6.43
CA PHE A 26 -14.69 1.24 -6.95
C PHE A 26 -15.97 1.73 -6.24
N TYR A 27 -16.59 0.93 -5.37
CA TYR A 27 -17.77 1.35 -4.60
C TYR A 27 -17.43 2.48 -3.62
N GLN A 28 -18.19 3.58 -3.71
CA GLN A 28 -18.00 4.80 -2.91
C GLN A 28 -16.54 5.28 -2.93
N MET A 29 -15.92 5.29 -4.12
CA MET A 29 -14.49 5.54 -4.25
C MET A 29 -14.09 6.90 -3.68
N LYS A 30 -14.87 7.97 -3.96
CA LYS A 30 -14.56 9.34 -3.52
C LYS A 30 -14.80 9.53 -2.02
N GLU A 31 -15.89 8.96 -1.51
CA GLU A 31 -16.31 9.12 -0.12
C GLU A 31 -15.35 8.38 0.82
N ARG A 32 -14.89 7.19 0.41
CA ARG A 32 -13.96 6.36 1.19
C ARG A 32 -12.49 6.63 0.88
N PHE A 33 -12.17 7.61 0.04
CA PHE A 33 -10.79 7.98 -0.22
C PHE A 33 -10.21 8.76 0.96
N VAL A 34 -9.42 8.07 1.78
CA VAL A 34 -8.70 8.65 2.94
C VAL A 34 -7.51 9.47 2.43
N TYR A 35 -7.78 10.69 1.96
CA TYR A 35 -6.76 11.60 1.43
C TYR A 35 -5.93 12.23 2.57
N GLY A 36 -4.60 12.12 2.48
CA GLY A 36 -3.65 12.42 3.54
C GLY A 36 -2.32 12.91 2.99
N HIS A 37 -1.29 12.90 3.83
CA HIS A 37 0.03 13.42 3.47
C HIS A 37 0.68 12.69 2.29
N ASP A 38 0.67 11.35 2.30
CA ASP A 38 1.28 10.53 1.24
C ASP A 38 0.63 10.80 -0.13
N HIS A 39 -0.68 11.10 -0.15
CA HIS A 39 -1.41 11.46 -1.36
C HIS A 39 -1.05 12.86 -1.86
N ASP A 40 -0.91 13.82 -0.96
CA ASP A 40 -0.34 15.13 -1.31
C ASP A 40 1.06 14.93 -1.94
N LEU A 41 1.96 14.20 -1.27
CA LEU A 41 3.31 13.91 -1.77
C LEU A 41 3.30 13.26 -3.16
N ALA A 42 2.46 12.25 -3.37
CA ALA A 42 2.31 11.58 -4.66
C ALA A 42 1.88 12.55 -5.76
N PHE A 43 0.87 13.39 -5.49
CA PHE A 43 0.44 14.43 -6.42
C PHE A 43 1.59 15.35 -6.83
N TRP A 44 2.38 15.85 -5.88
CA TRP A 44 3.47 16.80 -6.18
C TRP A 44 4.60 16.15 -6.98
N ILE A 45 4.92 14.89 -6.70
CA ILE A 45 5.88 14.11 -7.51
C ILE A 45 5.34 13.93 -8.94
N VAL A 46 4.07 13.58 -9.10
CA VAL A 46 3.46 13.42 -10.43
C VAL A 46 3.37 14.74 -11.17
N LYS A 47 3.06 15.84 -10.48
CA LYS A 47 3.07 17.19 -11.05
C LYS A 47 4.44 17.55 -11.60
N ASP A 48 5.52 17.20 -10.92
CA ASP A 48 6.86 17.44 -11.46
C ASP A 48 7.12 16.67 -12.74
N ILE A 49 6.78 15.39 -12.74
CA ILE A 49 7.02 14.52 -13.88
C ILE A 49 6.19 14.97 -15.08
N LEU A 50 4.91 15.30 -14.86
CA LEU A 50 3.94 15.50 -15.93
C LEU A 50 3.82 16.97 -16.38
N LEU A 51 3.79 17.93 -15.44
CA LEU A 51 3.58 19.34 -15.75
C LEU A 51 4.87 20.15 -15.79
N ASN A 52 5.80 19.88 -14.87
CA ASN A 52 7.07 20.61 -14.82
C ASN A 52 8.15 19.97 -15.72
N GLU A 53 7.82 18.88 -16.42
CA GLU A 53 8.73 18.11 -17.29
C GLU A 53 10.06 17.76 -16.59
N HIS A 54 9.98 17.44 -15.29
CA HIS A 54 11.12 17.16 -14.44
C HIS A 54 11.10 15.69 -13.97
N PRO A 55 11.77 14.77 -14.70
CA PRO A 55 11.86 13.37 -14.32
C PRO A 55 12.49 13.18 -12.95
N ARG A 56 11.78 12.47 -12.07
CA ARG A 56 12.24 12.16 -10.72
C ARG A 56 13.01 10.83 -10.71
N LEU A 57 14.18 10.82 -10.05
CA LEU A 57 15.00 9.62 -9.82
C LEU A 57 14.64 8.88 -8.54
N ILE A 58 13.99 9.57 -7.60
CA ILE A 58 13.51 9.09 -6.31
C ILE A 58 12.10 9.64 -6.07
N GLY A 59 11.34 8.97 -5.22
CA GLY A 59 10.04 9.41 -4.72
C GLY A 59 10.11 9.82 -3.25
N GLN A 60 9.02 9.57 -2.51
CA GLN A 60 8.92 9.96 -1.11
C GLN A 60 10.01 9.33 -0.21
N GLU A 61 10.42 10.08 0.81
CA GLU A 61 11.26 9.57 1.89
C GLU A 61 10.46 8.59 2.76
N THR A 62 11.13 7.55 3.25
CA THR A 62 10.54 6.60 4.20
C THR A 62 10.63 7.15 5.62
N SER A 63 9.97 6.48 6.56
CA SER A 63 10.15 6.76 8.00
C SER A 63 11.61 6.65 8.50
N THR A 64 12.53 6.10 7.71
CA THR A 64 13.96 6.12 7.98
C THR A 64 14.62 7.21 7.16
N GLN A 65 15.15 8.20 7.85
CA GLN A 65 15.77 9.38 7.23
C GLN A 65 16.89 9.00 6.26
N GLY A 66 16.94 9.66 5.12
CA GLY A 66 17.88 9.44 4.02
C GLY A 66 17.55 8.22 3.14
N ILE A 67 16.44 7.50 3.41
CA ILE A 67 16.01 6.36 2.61
C ILE A 67 14.74 6.75 1.83
N PHE A 68 14.85 6.80 0.50
CA PHE A 68 13.77 7.14 -0.41
C PHE A 68 13.19 5.91 -1.11
N ILE A 69 11.88 5.93 -1.37
CA ILE A 69 11.24 4.97 -2.26
C ILE A 69 11.54 5.36 -3.70
N GLY A 70 11.70 4.37 -4.58
CA GLY A 70 11.95 4.64 -5.99
C GLY A 70 10.75 5.19 -6.76
N PRO A 71 10.99 5.78 -7.95
CA PRO A 71 10.01 6.64 -8.59
C PRO A 71 8.95 5.87 -9.41
N LEU A 72 9.15 4.58 -9.66
CA LEU A 72 8.32 3.78 -10.58
C LEU A 72 6.84 3.74 -10.20
N TYR A 73 6.52 3.74 -8.90
CA TYR A 73 5.13 3.81 -8.45
C TYR A 73 4.44 5.12 -8.90
N TYR A 74 5.14 6.24 -8.87
CA TYR A 74 4.60 7.53 -9.31
C TYR A 74 4.51 7.61 -10.83
N TYR A 75 5.51 7.07 -11.56
CA TYR A 75 5.41 6.93 -13.02
C TYR A 75 4.21 6.08 -13.45
N LEU A 76 3.84 5.06 -12.67
CA LEU A 76 2.64 4.26 -12.93
C LEU A 76 1.35 5.10 -12.85
N GLN A 77 1.32 6.14 -12.01
CA GLN A 77 0.17 7.02 -11.84
C GLN A 77 0.05 8.09 -12.94
N VAL A 78 1.17 8.52 -13.54
CA VAL A 78 1.22 9.61 -14.55
C VAL A 78 0.15 9.50 -15.65
N PRO A 79 -0.08 8.34 -16.31
CA PRO A 79 -1.07 8.26 -17.38
C PRO A 79 -2.49 8.57 -16.90
N LEU A 80 -2.85 8.14 -15.68
CA LEU A 80 -4.18 8.42 -15.15
C LEU A 80 -4.30 9.87 -14.68
N PHE A 81 -3.26 10.43 -14.08
CA PHE A 81 -3.26 11.87 -13.78
C PHE A 81 -3.44 12.72 -15.05
N ALA A 82 -2.84 12.34 -16.17
CA ALA A 82 -3.07 13.00 -17.45
C ALA A 82 -4.53 12.87 -17.92
N ILE A 83 -5.11 11.66 -17.88
CA ILE A 83 -6.50 11.39 -18.30
C ILE A 83 -7.50 12.16 -17.42
N PHE A 84 -7.28 12.17 -16.10
CA PHE A 84 -8.14 12.82 -15.11
C PHE A 84 -7.79 14.29 -14.88
N ARG A 85 -6.93 14.90 -15.71
CA ARG A 85 -6.58 16.33 -15.65
C ARG A 85 -6.10 16.77 -14.26
N MET A 86 -5.18 16.00 -13.70
CA MET A 86 -4.62 16.23 -12.37
C MET A 86 -5.61 16.11 -11.19
N ASP A 87 -6.77 15.48 -11.38
CA ASP A 87 -7.64 15.10 -10.25
C ASP A 87 -6.99 13.99 -9.42
N ALA A 88 -6.85 14.17 -8.10
CA ALA A 88 -6.24 13.19 -7.22
C ALA A 88 -7.01 11.86 -7.14
N ILE A 89 -8.24 11.78 -7.64
CA ILE A 89 -8.95 10.51 -7.88
C ILE A 89 -8.12 9.56 -8.75
N ALA A 90 -7.27 10.08 -9.65
CA ALA A 90 -6.37 9.29 -10.47
C ALA A 90 -5.52 8.29 -9.66
N GLU A 91 -5.13 8.66 -8.43
CA GLU A 91 -4.35 7.79 -7.54
C GLU A 91 -5.10 6.52 -7.17
N VAL A 92 -6.31 6.67 -6.62
CA VAL A 92 -7.12 5.53 -6.17
C VAL A 92 -7.57 4.67 -7.35
N VAL A 93 -7.86 5.29 -8.50
CA VAL A 93 -8.16 4.53 -9.72
C VAL A 93 -6.96 3.69 -10.13
N THR A 94 -5.75 4.26 -10.12
CA THR A 94 -4.51 3.54 -10.46
C THR A 94 -4.30 2.35 -9.53
N SER A 95 -4.32 2.57 -8.21
CA SER A 95 -4.14 1.50 -7.22
C SER A 95 -5.23 0.43 -7.30
N SER A 96 -6.48 0.83 -7.53
CA SER A 96 -7.59 -0.10 -7.70
C SER A 96 -7.42 -1.00 -8.93
N LEU A 97 -6.92 -0.47 -10.04
CA LEU A 97 -6.60 -1.25 -11.24
C LEU A 97 -5.44 -2.23 -10.99
N VAL A 98 -4.41 -1.80 -10.26
CA VAL A 98 -3.33 -2.70 -9.81
C VAL A 98 -3.88 -3.80 -8.90
N GLY A 99 -4.82 -3.47 -8.02
CA GLY A 99 -5.54 -4.43 -7.18
C GLY A 99 -6.34 -5.47 -7.97
N LEU A 100 -7.01 -5.07 -9.05
CA LEU A 100 -7.67 -6.01 -9.97
C LEU A 100 -6.67 -6.95 -10.64
N PHE A 101 -5.49 -6.42 -11.01
CA PHE A 101 -4.38 -7.27 -11.46
C PHE A 101 -3.90 -8.23 -10.35
N GLY A 102 -4.02 -7.86 -9.08
CA GLY A 102 -3.80 -8.73 -7.92
C GLY A 102 -4.78 -9.90 -7.84
N ILE A 103 -6.07 -9.69 -8.13
CA ILE A 103 -7.07 -10.77 -8.22
C ILE A 103 -6.69 -11.75 -9.34
N PHE A 104 -6.37 -11.22 -10.53
CA PHE A 104 -5.93 -12.03 -11.65
C PHE A 104 -4.66 -12.80 -11.35
N THR A 105 -3.67 -12.14 -10.75
CA THR A 105 -2.40 -12.74 -10.31
C THR A 105 -2.66 -13.90 -9.35
N SER A 106 -3.51 -13.68 -8.35
CA SER A 106 -3.92 -14.71 -7.38
C SER A 106 -4.60 -15.89 -8.07
N TYR A 107 -5.52 -15.67 -9.00
CA TYR A 107 -6.13 -16.76 -9.75
C TYR A 107 -5.11 -17.53 -10.59
N TRP A 108 -4.29 -16.80 -11.35
CA TRP A 108 -3.41 -17.37 -12.37
C TRP A 108 -2.23 -18.12 -11.75
N VAL A 109 -1.51 -17.51 -10.81
CA VAL A 109 -0.33 -18.11 -10.16
C VAL A 109 -0.73 -19.40 -9.46
N PHE A 110 -1.79 -19.37 -8.66
CA PHE A 110 -2.23 -20.53 -7.89
C PHE A 110 -2.79 -21.64 -8.77
N SER A 111 -3.49 -21.28 -9.86
CA SER A 111 -3.89 -22.24 -10.90
C SER A 111 -2.72 -22.96 -11.55
N LYS A 112 -1.60 -22.25 -11.74
CA LYS A 112 -0.39 -22.78 -12.39
C LYS A 112 0.50 -23.56 -11.43
N THR A 113 0.53 -23.18 -10.15
CA THR A 113 1.37 -23.80 -9.14
C THR A 113 0.73 -25.06 -8.57
N PHE A 114 -0.58 -25.02 -8.30
CA PHE A 114 -1.32 -26.10 -7.66
C PHE A 114 -2.36 -26.71 -8.61
N ASP A 115 -3.50 -26.05 -8.79
CA ASP A 115 -4.61 -26.50 -9.62
C ASP A 115 -5.66 -25.38 -9.78
N LYS A 116 -6.58 -25.55 -10.73
CA LYS A 116 -7.62 -24.55 -11.06
C LYS A 116 -8.54 -24.19 -9.88
N ARG A 117 -8.82 -25.12 -8.97
CA ARG A 117 -9.68 -24.84 -7.80
C ARG A 117 -8.94 -23.97 -6.80
N SER A 118 -7.68 -24.31 -6.49
CA SER A 118 -6.82 -23.46 -5.65
C SER A 118 -6.73 -22.04 -6.21
N GLY A 119 -6.63 -21.89 -7.53
CA GLY A 119 -6.68 -20.60 -8.22
C GLY A 119 -7.99 -19.83 -8.03
N LEU A 120 -9.14 -20.47 -8.29
CA LEU A 120 -10.44 -19.83 -8.07
C LEU A 120 -10.64 -19.37 -6.63
N ILE A 121 -10.26 -20.22 -5.66
CA ILE A 121 -10.36 -19.90 -4.24
C ILE A 121 -9.42 -18.74 -3.89
N ALA A 122 -8.14 -18.76 -4.32
CA ALA A 122 -7.22 -17.67 -4.07
C ALA A 122 -7.71 -16.34 -4.68
N GLY A 123 -8.21 -16.36 -5.91
CA GLY A 123 -8.80 -15.19 -6.56
C GLY A 123 -10.01 -14.65 -5.79
N PHE A 124 -10.92 -15.53 -5.33
CA PHE A 124 -12.07 -15.12 -4.52
C PHE A 124 -11.65 -14.53 -3.17
N LEU A 125 -10.77 -15.20 -2.43
CA LEU A 125 -10.29 -14.73 -1.12
C LEU A 125 -9.63 -13.35 -1.24
N TYR A 126 -8.77 -13.14 -2.25
CA TYR A 126 -8.16 -11.83 -2.50
C TYR A 126 -9.18 -10.77 -2.95
N ALA A 127 -10.16 -11.15 -3.77
CA ALA A 127 -11.16 -10.23 -4.28
C ALA A 127 -12.02 -9.62 -3.17
N VAL A 128 -12.43 -10.45 -2.20
CA VAL A 128 -13.38 -10.06 -1.14
C VAL A 128 -12.74 -9.72 0.20
N SER A 129 -11.48 -10.11 0.45
CA SER A 129 -10.81 -9.83 1.73
C SER A 129 -10.83 -8.32 2.03
N TYR A 130 -11.37 -7.95 3.19
CA TYR A 130 -11.45 -6.56 3.63
C TYR A 130 -10.08 -5.87 3.59
N ILE A 131 -9.01 -6.56 3.99
CA ILE A 131 -7.66 -5.98 3.97
C ILE A 131 -7.12 -5.85 2.56
N ALA A 132 -7.32 -6.85 1.70
CA ALA A 132 -6.89 -6.73 0.31
C ALA A 132 -7.64 -5.58 -0.40
N VAL A 133 -8.95 -5.44 -0.16
CA VAL A 133 -9.74 -4.33 -0.73
C VAL A 133 -9.24 -2.97 -0.23
N ASN A 134 -9.00 -2.81 1.08
CA ASN A 134 -8.50 -1.53 1.60
C ASN A 134 -7.07 -1.23 1.13
N ASN A 135 -6.17 -2.21 1.14
CA ASN A 135 -4.82 -2.07 0.59
C ASN A 135 -4.85 -1.66 -0.89
N ASP A 136 -5.72 -2.30 -1.69
CA ASP A 136 -5.84 -2.00 -3.12
C ASP A 136 -6.45 -0.62 -3.42
N ARG A 137 -7.14 -0.02 -2.43
CA ARG A 137 -7.68 1.34 -2.51
C ARG A 137 -6.73 2.39 -1.95
N GLU A 138 -5.74 1.96 -1.18
CA GLU A 138 -4.70 2.82 -0.65
C GLU A 138 -3.68 3.12 -1.74
N ALA A 139 -3.48 4.41 -2.03
CA ALA A 139 -2.60 4.84 -3.10
C ALA A 139 -1.17 5.15 -2.64
N VAL A 140 -0.54 4.17 -2.00
CA VAL A 140 0.84 4.25 -1.50
C VAL A 140 1.78 3.26 -2.21
N PRO A 141 3.10 3.51 -2.28
CA PRO A 141 4.05 2.64 -2.96
C PRO A 141 4.13 1.20 -2.43
N THR A 142 3.71 0.97 -1.18
CA THR A 142 3.68 -0.36 -0.55
C THR A 142 2.47 -1.20 -0.98
N MET A 143 1.45 -0.62 -1.59
CA MET A 143 0.22 -1.32 -2.03
C MET A 143 0.52 -2.58 -2.88
N PRO A 144 1.45 -2.56 -3.87
CA PRO A 144 1.73 -3.73 -4.71
C PRO A 144 2.52 -4.85 -4.02
N VAL A 145 2.91 -4.71 -2.75
CA VAL A 145 3.73 -5.70 -2.03
C VAL A 145 3.08 -7.09 -2.02
N ILE A 146 1.76 -7.20 -1.85
CA ILE A 146 1.08 -8.50 -1.82
C ILE A 146 1.20 -9.19 -3.20
N ILE A 147 1.01 -8.43 -4.28
CA ILE A 147 1.16 -8.91 -5.67
C ILE A 147 2.60 -9.35 -5.92
N TRP A 148 3.56 -8.52 -5.52
CA TRP A 148 4.98 -8.83 -5.59
C TRP A 148 5.29 -10.16 -4.89
N SER A 149 4.77 -10.37 -3.68
CA SER A 149 5.00 -11.58 -2.89
C SER A 149 4.39 -12.84 -3.53
N ILE A 150 3.23 -12.74 -4.17
CA ILE A 150 2.65 -13.87 -4.92
C ILE A 150 3.55 -14.25 -6.11
N TRP A 151 4.05 -13.27 -6.86
CA TRP A 151 4.98 -13.51 -7.97
C TRP A 151 6.34 -14.01 -7.49
N PHE A 152 6.82 -13.55 -6.34
CA PHE A 152 8.03 -14.05 -5.71
C PHE A 152 7.90 -15.53 -5.38
N PHE A 153 6.81 -15.95 -4.72
CA PHE A 153 6.53 -17.37 -4.51
C PHE A 153 6.50 -18.17 -5.82
N TYR A 154 5.86 -17.64 -6.88
CA TYR A 154 5.83 -18.30 -8.19
C TYR A 154 7.22 -18.48 -8.79
N SER A 155 8.09 -17.48 -8.67
CA SER A 155 9.46 -17.54 -9.16
C SER A 155 10.29 -18.60 -8.42
N LEU A 156 10.12 -18.73 -7.09
CA LEU A 156 10.75 -19.78 -6.30
C LEU A 156 10.26 -21.17 -6.74
N ASP A 157 8.95 -21.33 -6.97
CA ASP A 157 8.38 -22.59 -7.47
C ASP A 157 8.93 -22.96 -8.86
N LEU A 158 9.11 -21.99 -9.76
CA LEU A 158 9.73 -22.22 -11.05
C LEU A 158 11.18 -22.71 -10.91
N ILE A 159 11.96 -22.11 -10.01
CA ILE A 159 13.34 -22.54 -9.73
C ILE A 159 13.36 -23.96 -9.16
N LEU A 160 12.51 -24.27 -8.19
CA LEU A 160 12.36 -25.62 -7.64
C LEU A 160 12.04 -26.66 -8.72
N LYS A 161 11.20 -26.29 -9.70
CA LYS A 161 10.83 -27.14 -10.86
C LYS A 161 11.90 -27.16 -11.97
N GLY A 162 13.06 -26.54 -11.76
CA GLY A 162 14.16 -26.46 -12.73
C GLY A 162 13.92 -25.52 -13.90
N LYS A 163 12.85 -24.71 -13.89
CA LYS A 163 12.50 -23.74 -14.93
C LYS A 163 13.26 -22.41 -14.74
N GLN A 164 14.59 -22.51 -14.62
CA GLN A 164 15.46 -21.41 -14.22
C GLN A 164 15.39 -20.19 -15.14
N LYS A 165 15.18 -20.35 -16.46
CA LYS A 165 14.95 -19.22 -17.39
C LYS A 165 13.86 -18.27 -16.90
N LYS A 166 12.67 -18.82 -16.63
CA LYS A 166 11.52 -18.03 -16.18
C LYS A 166 11.69 -17.58 -14.72
N GLY A 167 12.26 -18.45 -13.88
CA GLY A 167 12.52 -18.15 -12.48
C GLY A 167 13.46 -16.95 -12.29
N PHE A 168 14.66 -16.98 -12.87
CA PHE A 168 15.63 -15.90 -12.72
C PHE A 168 15.24 -14.61 -13.44
N PHE A 169 14.53 -14.71 -14.57
CA PHE A 169 13.96 -13.52 -15.22
C PHE A 169 12.97 -12.79 -14.29
N LEU A 170 12.05 -13.54 -13.66
CA LEU A 170 11.09 -12.97 -12.71
C LEU A 170 11.78 -12.46 -11.44
N ILE A 171 12.75 -13.20 -10.88
CA ILE A 171 13.54 -12.74 -9.73
C ILE A 171 14.28 -11.44 -10.05
N GLY A 172 14.84 -11.29 -11.25
CA GLY A 172 15.48 -10.04 -11.66
C GLY A 172 14.53 -8.85 -11.61
N ILE A 173 13.33 -9.01 -12.18
CA ILE A 173 12.27 -7.97 -12.11
C ILE A 173 11.92 -7.68 -10.65
N LEU A 174 11.57 -8.72 -9.89
CA LEU A 174 11.09 -8.57 -8.52
C LEU A 174 12.14 -7.92 -7.61
N THR A 175 13.40 -8.32 -7.71
CA THR A 175 14.49 -7.72 -6.94
C THR A 175 14.69 -6.25 -7.31
N GLY A 176 14.63 -5.90 -8.60
CA GLY A 176 14.68 -4.50 -9.06
C GLY A 176 13.51 -3.66 -8.54
N LEU A 177 12.34 -4.25 -8.35
CA LEU A 177 11.16 -3.57 -7.81
C LEU A 177 11.21 -3.33 -6.29
N ILE A 178 12.10 -3.98 -5.53
CA ILE A 178 12.09 -3.92 -4.07
C ILE A 178 12.18 -2.47 -3.56
N TRP A 179 13.14 -1.69 -4.07
CA TRP A 179 13.35 -0.31 -3.61
C TRP A 179 12.25 0.65 -4.09
N HIS A 180 11.51 0.29 -5.15
CA HIS A 180 10.35 1.05 -5.62
C HIS A 180 9.08 0.82 -4.79
N LEU A 181 9.03 -0.26 -4.01
CA LEU A 181 7.82 -0.67 -3.29
C LEU A 181 8.05 -0.67 -1.77
N SER A 182 8.98 -1.49 -1.31
CA SER A 182 9.31 -1.64 0.10
C SER A 182 10.64 -2.37 0.28
N ILE A 183 11.59 -1.70 0.93
CA ILE A 183 12.92 -2.26 1.24
C ILE A 183 12.82 -3.49 2.17
N ALA A 184 11.73 -3.62 2.92
CA ALA A 184 11.46 -4.81 3.74
C ALA A 184 11.48 -6.11 2.92
N LEU A 185 11.22 -6.07 1.61
CA LEU A 185 11.23 -7.25 0.75
C LEU A 185 12.63 -7.83 0.49
N VAL A 186 13.71 -7.08 0.77
CA VAL A 186 15.08 -7.61 0.68
C VAL A 186 15.26 -8.85 1.55
N ILE A 187 14.60 -8.90 2.71
CA ILE A 187 14.84 -9.93 3.73
C ILE A 187 14.51 -11.35 3.25
N VAL A 188 13.64 -11.50 2.23
CA VAL A 188 13.27 -12.81 1.68
C VAL A 188 14.11 -13.27 0.50
N LEU A 189 15.00 -12.43 -0.04
CA LEU A 189 15.91 -12.82 -1.13
C LEU A 189 16.77 -14.06 -0.83
N PRO A 190 17.21 -14.35 0.42
CA PRO A 190 17.90 -15.60 0.74
C PRO A 190 17.10 -16.86 0.36
N LEU A 191 15.77 -16.79 0.28
CA LEU A 191 14.93 -17.91 -0.18
C LEU A 191 15.17 -18.29 -1.64
N VAL A 192 15.69 -17.37 -2.47
CA VAL A 192 16.08 -17.66 -3.86
C VAL A 192 17.26 -18.64 -3.89
N VAL A 193 18.29 -18.37 -3.09
CA VAL A 193 19.46 -19.24 -2.96
C VAL A 193 19.03 -20.60 -2.43
N LEU A 194 18.19 -20.61 -1.41
CA LEU A 194 17.66 -21.86 -0.87
C LEU A 194 16.84 -22.64 -1.91
N ALA A 195 15.99 -21.98 -2.70
CA ALA A 195 15.23 -22.64 -3.76
C ALA A 195 16.15 -23.26 -4.83
N VAL A 196 17.26 -22.61 -5.17
CA VAL A 196 18.29 -23.18 -6.06
C VAL A 196 18.90 -24.44 -5.45
N ILE A 197 19.33 -24.40 -4.19
CA ILE A 197 19.90 -25.55 -3.49
C ILE A 197 18.90 -26.72 -3.45
N LEU A 198 17.67 -26.43 -3.03
CA LEU A 198 16.59 -27.42 -2.93
C LEU A 198 16.16 -28.00 -4.28
N SER A 199 16.36 -27.26 -5.39
CA SER A 199 16.09 -27.77 -6.74
C SER A 199 17.03 -28.91 -7.14
N LYS A 200 18.21 -29.01 -6.51
CA LYS A 200 19.30 -29.93 -6.87
C LYS A 200 19.75 -29.81 -8.34
N LYS A 201 19.42 -28.71 -9.02
CA LYS A 201 19.82 -28.43 -10.40
C LYS A 201 21.03 -27.49 -10.40
N ARG A 202 21.95 -27.70 -11.34
CA ARG A 202 23.05 -26.75 -11.58
C ARG A 202 22.50 -25.38 -11.97
N ILE A 203 23.13 -24.32 -11.49
CA ILE A 203 22.73 -22.94 -11.80
C ILE A 203 23.01 -22.65 -13.27
N ASN A 204 22.02 -22.08 -13.95
CA ASN A 204 22.14 -21.59 -15.31
C ASN A 204 22.68 -20.15 -15.28
N LEU A 205 23.99 -20.02 -15.41
CA LEU A 205 24.70 -18.75 -15.31
C LEU A 205 24.16 -17.69 -16.29
N LYS A 206 23.80 -18.09 -17.52
CA LYS A 206 23.22 -17.18 -18.52
C LYS A 206 21.96 -16.49 -17.98
N TRP A 207 21.02 -17.25 -17.41
CA TRP A 207 19.78 -16.67 -16.89
C TRP A 207 19.96 -15.94 -15.56
N THR A 208 20.95 -16.32 -14.76
CA THR A 208 21.37 -15.53 -13.59
C THR A 208 21.89 -14.16 -14.01
N ILE A 209 22.78 -14.08 -15.01
CA ILE A 209 23.30 -12.82 -15.55
C ILE A 209 22.18 -11.96 -16.12
N VAL A 210 21.25 -12.54 -16.88
CA VAL A 210 20.06 -11.82 -17.37
C VAL A 210 19.25 -11.24 -16.21
N GLY A 211 19.04 -12.00 -15.13
CA GLY A 211 18.37 -11.51 -13.94
C GLY A 211 19.09 -10.31 -13.31
N VAL A 212 20.42 -10.37 -13.19
CA VAL A 212 21.25 -9.26 -12.68
C VAL A 212 21.15 -8.03 -13.56
N ILE A 213 21.21 -8.18 -14.89
CA ILE A 213 21.06 -7.07 -15.83
C ILE A 213 19.69 -6.40 -15.65
N ILE A 214 18.62 -7.17 -15.47
CA ILE A 214 17.28 -6.62 -15.21
C ILE A 214 17.26 -5.82 -13.91
N VAL A 215 17.90 -6.32 -12.84
CA VAL A 215 18.02 -5.56 -11.57
C VAL A 215 18.72 -4.23 -11.81
N LEU A 216 19.84 -4.22 -12.55
CA LEU A 216 20.59 -3.00 -12.84
C LEU A 216 19.76 -2.00 -13.65
N ILE A 217 18.99 -2.46 -14.63
CA ILE A 217 18.11 -1.61 -15.45
C ILE A 217 17.00 -0.99 -14.58
N LEU A 218 16.31 -1.80 -13.77
CA LEU A 218 15.23 -1.30 -12.91
C LEU A 218 15.75 -0.42 -11.76
N SER A 219 16.96 -0.68 -11.28
CA SER A 219 17.62 0.14 -10.26
C SER A 219 18.41 1.31 -10.85
N ALA A 220 18.37 1.56 -12.17
CA ALA A 220 19.11 2.65 -12.80
C ALA A 220 18.81 4.03 -12.17
N PRO A 221 17.55 4.39 -11.83
CA PRO A 221 17.28 5.66 -11.16
C PRO A 221 17.98 5.79 -9.79
N LEU A 222 18.00 4.70 -9.01
CA LEU A 222 18.73 4.65 -7.73
C LEU A 222 20.24 4.81 -7.94
N ILE A 223 20.81 4.09 -8.90
CA ILE A 223 22.25 4.16 -9.19
C ILE A 223 22.65 5.59 -9.59
N LEU A 224 21.86 6.23 -10.47
CA LEU A 224 22.10 7.61 -10.88
C LEU A 224 21.95 8.59 -9.72
N PHE A 225 20.95 8.39 -8.86
CA PHE A 225 20.76 9.20 -7.66
C PHE A 225 21.96 9.09 -6.72
N GLU A 226 22.39 7.87 -6.42
CA GLU A 226 23.51 7.62 -5.51
C GLU A 226 24.83 8.21 -6.01
N ILE A 227 25.13 8.09 -7.31
CA ILE A 227 26.33 8.71 -7.90
C ILE A 227 26.29 10.24 -7.77
N ARG A 228 25.12 10.86 -7.95
CA ARG A 228 24.96 12.33 -7.84
C ARG A 228 25.00 12.85 -6.40
N HIS A 229 24.69 11.99 -5.43
CA HIS A 229 24.53 12.40 -4.02
C HIS A 229 25.51 11.67 -3.10
N ASN A 230 26.69 11.27 -3.60
CA ASN A 230 27.76 10.65 -2.81
C ASN A 230 27.30 9.44 -1.98
N PHE A 231 26.42 8.62 -2.56
CA PHE A 231 25.87 7.40 -1.96
C PHE A 231 25.10 7.64 -0.64
N ILE A 232 24.41 8.78 -0.52
CA ILE A 232 23.72 9.17 0.72
C ILE A 232 22.68 8.15 1.18
N GLN A 233 21.94 7.52 0.26
CA GLN A 233 20.90 6.56 0.63
C GLN A 233 21.50 5.22 1.04
N ILE A 234 22.58 4.76 0.41
CA ILE A 234 23.32 3.57 0.87
C ILE A 234 23.89 3.82 2.27
N GLN A 235 24.47 5.00 2.52
CA GLN A 235 24.95 5.37 3.85
C GLN A 235 23.82 5.36 4.87
N ALA A 236 22.65 5.93 4.54
CA ALA A 236 21.47 5.92 5.39
C ALA A 236 20.97 4.50 5.66
N PHE A 237 20.94 3.64 4.65
CA PHE A 237 20.56 2.23 4.78
C PHE A 237 21.51 1.48 5.72
N VAL A 238 22.83 1.62 5.54
CA VAL A 238 23.83 1.01 6.42
C VAL A 238 23.67 1.51 7.85
N ARG A 239 23.54 2.82 8.05
CA ARG A 239 23.29 3.42 9.38
C ARG A 239 22.01 2.88 10.00
N SER A 240 20.96 2.65 9.23
CA SER A 240 19.69 2.09 9.72
C SER A 240 19.83 0.67 10.28
N LEU A 241 20.82 -0.09 9.82
CA LEU A 241 21.09 -1.46 10.27
C LEU A 241 22.11 -1.51 11.42
N THR A 242 23.05 -0.55 11.48
CA THR A 242 24.15 -0.56 12.44
C THR A 242 23.91 0.34 13.65
N SER A 243 22.99 1.31 13.54
CA SER A 243 22.68 2.27 14.60
C SER A 243 21.28 2.05 15.18
N PRO A 244 21.09 2.26 16.50
CA PRO A 244 19.76 2.26 17.10
C PRO A 244 18.86 3.33 16.48
N GLN A 245 17.65 2.96 16.08
CA GLN A 245 16.65 3.86 15.49
C GLN A 245 15.54 4.27 16.47
N GLY A 246 15.70 4.00 17.77
CA GLY A 246 14.80 4.48 18.82
C GLY A 246 13.50 3.69 18.95
N ASP A 247 13.53 2.34 18.91
CA ASP A 247 12.37 1.54 19.29
C ASP A 247 12.17 1.49 20.82
N ILE A 248 10.90 1.52 21.24
CA ILE A 248 10.45 1.38 22.62
C ILE A 248 10.61 -0.07 23.11
N TYR A 249 10.46 -1.05 22.21
CA TYR A 249 10.58 -2.47 22.53
C TYR A 249 11.95 -3.04 22.17
N THR A 250 12.52 -3.87 23.04
CA THR A 250 13.81 -4.56 22.81
C THR A 250 13.75 -6.04 23.23
N GLY A 251 14.67 -6.85 22.70
CA GLY A 251 14.82 -8.27 23.05
C GLY A 251 13.51 -9.07 22.95
N TYR A 252 13.17 -9.80 24.01
CA TYR A 252 11.96 -10.64 24.05
C TYR A 252 10.65 -9.85 23.91
N SER A 253 10.58 -8.63 24.47
CA SER A 253 9.39 -7.78 24.33
C SER A 253 9.11 -7.41 22.88
N LYS A 254 10.18 -7.18 22.11
CA LYS A 254 10.10 -6.90 20.68
C LYS A 254 9.65 -8.13 19.89
N PHE A 255 10.16 -9.31 20.22
CA PHE A 255 9.68 -10.57 19.64
C PHE A 255 8.18 -10.76 19.87
N LEU A 256 7.70 -10.56 21.10
CA LEU A 256 6.27 -10.67 21.42
C LEU A 256 5.43 -9.65 20.65
N ARG A 257 5.93 -8.41 20.49
CA ARG A 257 5.26 -7.38 19.69
C ARG A 257 5.16 -7.78 18.23
N VAL A 258 6.25 -8.21 17.60
CA VAL A 258 6.24 -8.65 16.19
C VAL A 258 5.35 -9.87 16.01
N PHE A 259 5.44 -10.84 16.92
CA PHE A 259 4.59 -12.01 16.91
C PHE A 259 3.10 -11.64 17.04
N PHE A 260 2.76 -10.69 17.90
CA PHE A 260 1.41 -10.14 17.99
C PHE A 260 0.97 -9.49 16.67
N LEU A 261 1.80 -8.65 16.05
CA LEU A 261 1.47 -8.00 14.77
C LEU A 261 1.25 -9.03 13.64
N VAL A 262 2.08 -10.07 13.58
CA VAL A 262 1.93 -11.17 12.62
C VAL A 262 0.59 -11.90 12.83
N ASN A 263 0.21 -12.20 14.08
CA ASN A 263 -1.06 -12.85 14.36
C ASN A 263 -2.27 -11.93 14.13
N LYS A 264 -2.14 -10.64 14.45
CA LYS A 264 -3.13 -9.60 14.14
C LYS A 264 -3.38 -9.53 12.64
N ASN A 265 -2.33 -9.49 11.82
CA ASN A 265 -2.46 -9.42 10.35
C ASN A 265 -3.26 -10.61 9.78
N ILE A 266 -2.96 -11.83 10.22
CA ILE A 266 -3.71 -13.00 9.75
C ILE A 266 -5.13 -13.06 10.33
N SER A 267 -5.34 -12.66 11.59
CA SER A 267 -6.67 -12.61 12.20
C SER A 267 -7.56 -11.66 11.41
N ILE A 268 -7.06 -10.46 11.14
CA ILE A 268 -7.75 -9.43 10.35
C ILE A 268 -7.99 -9.89 8.91
N PHE A 269 -7.07 -10.64 8.31
CA PHE A 269 -7.25 -11.23 6.97
C PHE A 269 -8.40 -12.24 6.92
N ILE A 270 -8.60 -13.04 7.98
CA ILE A 270 -9.61 -14.10 8.04
C ILE A 270 -10.97 -13.57 8.52
N TRP A 271 -11.10 -13.29 9.82
CA TRP A 271 -12.40 -13.01 10.47
C TRP A 271 -12.34 -12.01 11.62
N ASN A 272 -11.18 -11.40 11.91
CA ASN A 272 -10.94 -10.49 13.04
C ASN A 272 -11.77 -10.88 14.27
N VAL A 273 -11.65 -12.15 14.67
CA VAL A 273 -12.41 -12.70 15.79
C VAL A 273 -12.02 -11.85 16.99
N GLY A 274 -12.97 -11.11 17.56
CA GLY A 274 -12.69 -10.11 18.60
C GLY A 274 -11.91 -10.67 19.80
N PRO A 275 -11.68 -9.87 20.85
CA PRO A 275 -10.71 -10.18 21.92
C PRO A 275 -10.90 -11.55 22.63
N LEU A 276 -12.06 -12.19 22.49
CA LEU A 276 -12.43 -13.51 23.02
C LEU A 276 -11.67 -14.69 22.39
N LEU A 277 -11.20 -14.60 21.14
CA LEU A 277 -10.36 -15.63 20.49
C LEU A 277 -9.01 -15.02 20.13
N THR A 278 -8.22 -14.77 21.18
CA THR A 278 -6.86 -14.22 21.18
C THR A 278 -6.16 -14.21 19.81
N ASP A 279 -5.96 -13.00 19.26
CA ASP A 279 -5.02 -12.65 18.17
C ASP A 279 -3.56 -13.03 18.46
N LYS A 280 -3.31 -14.01 19.34
CA LYS A 280 -1.98 -14.45 19.77
C LYS A 280 -1.55 -15.74 19.09
N PHE A 281 -2.47 -16.56 18.57
CA PHE A 281 -2.11 -17.91 18.09
C PHE A 281 -2.64 -18.28 16.70
N VAL A 282 -3.36 -17.38 16.01
CA VAL A 282 -3.97 -17.65 14.69
C VAL A 282 -2.91 -18.09 13.66
N ALA A 283 -1.76 -17.41 13.61
CA ALA A 283 -0.69 -17.75 12.68
C ALA A 283 -0.10 -19.14 12.99
N ILE A 284 0.11 -19.46 14.27
CA ILE A 284 0.62 -20.77 14.70
C ILE A 284 -0.39 -21.86 14.34
N VAL A 285 -1.67 -21.68 14.67
CA VAL A 285 -2.71 -22.69 14.37
C VAL A 285 -2.79 -22.93 12.86
N LEU A 286 -2.75 -21.86 12.05
CA LEU A 286 -2.79 -21.97 10.60
C LEU A 286 -1.55 -22.70 10.04
N LEU A 287 -0.35 -22.34 10.50
CA LEU A 287 0.90 -22.95 10.04
C LEU A 287 1.04 -24.40 10.53
N THR A 288 0.65 -24.71 11.76
CA THR A 288 0.65 -26.08 12.29
C THR A 288 -0.38 -26.94 11.56
N THR A 289 -1.57 -26.41 11.28
CA THR A 289 -2.58 -27.09 10.46
C THR A 289 -2.06 -27.35 9.05
N ALA A 290 -1.45 -26.35 8.42
CA ALA A 290 -0.81 -26.48 7.12
C ALA A 290 0.29 -27.55 7.13
N PHE A 291 1.12 -27.59 8.17
CA PHE A 291 2.19 -28.57 8.34
C PHE A 291 1.64 -29.99 8.48
N ILE A 292 0.65 -30.21 9.37
CA ILE A 292 0.00 -31.52 9.57
C ILE A 292 -0.66 -32.00 8.26
N LEU A 293 -1.35 -31.11 7.55
CA LEU A 293 -1.95 -31.43 6.26
C LEU A 293 -0.92 -31.68 5.18
N ASN A 294 0.23 -31.02 5.25
CA ASN A 294 1.33 -31.30 4.34
C ASN A 294 1.84 -32.74 4.53
N LEU A 295 2.00 -33.19 5.77
CA LEU A 295 2.38 -34.57 6.08
C LEU A 295 1.34 -35.59 5.61
N LYS A 296 0.04 -35.31 5.81
CA LYS A 296 -1.04 -36.28 5.53
C LYS A 296 -1.57 -36.26 4.10
N LYS A 297 -1.54 -35.11 3.42
CA LYS A 297 -2.20 -34.88 2.13
C LYS A 297 -1.29 -34.30 1.06
N LYS A 298 0.01 -34.11 1.35
CA LYS A 298 0.98 -33.47 0.45
C LYS A 298 0.43 -32.14 -0.08
N MET A 299 -0.11 -31.35 0.85
CA MET A 299 -0.75 -30.07 0.56
C MET A 299 0.16 -29.17 -0.29
N LEU A 300 1.44 -29.18 0.05
CA LEU A 300 2.52 -28.52 -0.66
C LEU A 300 3.58 -29.58 -1.02
N ASN A 301 4.44 -29.28 -1.98
CA ASN A 301 5.71 -30.01 -2.05
C ASN A 301 6.52 -29.71 -0.77
N GLY A 302 7.24 -30.68 -0.21
CA GLY A 302 8.10 -30.48 0.97
C GLY A 302 9.01 -29.26 0.85
N ASN A 303 9.60 -29.03 -0.32
CA ASN A 303 10.43 -27.85 -0.59
C ASN A 303 9.62 -26.54 -0.57
N GLN A 304 8.41 -26.53 -1.13
CA GLN A 304 7.53 -25.34 -1.08
C GLN A 304 7.12 -25.05 0.37
N GLY A 305 6.76 -26.08 1.15
CA GLY A 305 6.43 -25.95 2.56
C GLY A 305 7.58 -25.38 3.39
N LEU A 306 8.81 -25.85 3.15
CA LEU A 306 10.00 -25.33 3.81
C LEU A 306 10.25 -23.86 3.47
N LEU A 307 10.14 -23.47 2.20
CA LEU A 307 10.32 -22.07 1.79
C LEU A 307 9.27 -21.14 2.43
N ILE A 308 8.01 -21.57 2.51
CA ILE A 308 6.94 -20.79 3.15
C ILE A 308 7.17 -20.68 4.66
N PHE A 309 7.56 -21.77 5.31
CA PHE A 309 7.90 -21.76 6.73
C PHE A 309 9.06 -20.80 7.02
N LEU A 310 10.14 -20.89 6.24
CA LEU A 310 11.30 -20.01 6.41
C LEU A 310 11.00 -18.56 6.06
N TRP A 311 10.13 -18.30 5.09
CA TRP A 311 9.62 -16.95 4.83
C TRP A 311 9.02 -16.34 6.09
N PHE A 312 8.10 -17.07 6.74
CA PHE A 312 7.49 -16.63 7.98
C PHE A 312 8.53 -16.41 9.10
N VAL A 313 9.45 -17.36 9.29
CA VAL A 313 10.51 -17.27 10.30
C VAL A 313 11.44 -16.07 10.05
N ILE A 314 11.83 -15.81 8.79
CA ILE A 314 12.68 -14.69 8.42
C ILE A 314 12.02 -13.37 8.80
N TYR A 315 10.75 -13.16 8.46
CA TYR A 315 10.01 -11.96 8.85
C TYR A 315 9.97 -11.80 10.37
N LEU A 316 9.62 -12.87 11.08
CA LEU A 316 9.52 -12.86 12.53
C LEU A 316 10.87 -12.50 13.17
N LEU A 317 11.94 -13.20 12.80
CA LEU A 317 13.26 -12.99 13.40
C LEU A 317 13.86 -11.63 13.03
N PHE A 318 13.83 -11.25 11.75
CA PHE A 318 14.41 -9.98 11.28
C PHE A 318 13.76 -8.79 11.99
N PHE A 319 12.43 -8.72 12.00
CA PHE A 319 11.75 -7.60 12.65
C PHE A 319 11.82 -7.67 14.18
N SER A 320 12.08 -8.85 14.78
CA SER A 320 12.33 -8.97 16.22
C SER A 320 13.68 -8.40 16.66
N ILE A 321 14.66 -8.29 15.75
CA ILE A 321 16.00 -7.74 16.03
C ILE A 321 16.24 -6.34 15.46
N TYR A 322 15.44 -5.92 14.47
CA TYR A 322 15.59 -4.62 13.81
C TYR A 322 15.51 -3.47 14.83
N SER A 323 16.24 -2.38 14.71
CA SER A 323 16.32 -1.37 15.78
C SER A 323 15.17 -0.34 15.78
N LYS A 324 14.28 -0.38 14.77
CA LYS A 324 13.16 0.55 14.58
C LYS A 324 11.84 -0.06 15.02
N THR A 325 10.91 0.79 15.47
CA THR A 325 9.51 0.39 15.71
C THR A 325 8.86 -0.17 14.44
N VAL A 326 8.35 -1.40 14.55
CA VAL A 326 7.80 -2.15 13.43
C VAL A 326 6.35 -1.73 13.20
N SER A 327 6.09 -1.17 12.01
CA SER A 327 4.73 -0.88 11.53
C SER A 327 4.11 -2.11 10.85
N GLU A 328 2.78 -2.22 10.89
CA GLU A 328 2.04 -3.37 10.36
C GLU A 328 2.28 -3.62 8.86
N TYR A 329 2.45 -2.55 8.08
CA TYR A 329 2.68 -2.64 6.64
C TYR A 329 4.02 -3.30 6.28
N TYR A 330 5.02 -3.29 7.17
CA TYR A 330 6.28 -4.00 6.91
C TYR A 330 6.09 -5.52 6.80
N LEU A 331 5.03 -6.04 7.43
CA LEU A 331 4.67 -7.46 7.42
C LEU A 331 3.72 -7.82 6.27
N SER A 332 3.40 -6.87 5.37
CA SER A 332 2.46 -7.06 4.26
C SER A 332 2.85 -8.20 3.31
N GLY A 333 4.15 -8.49 3.17
CA GLY A 333 4.62 -9.63 2.36
C GLY A 333 4.15 -11.00 2.88
N LEU A 334 3.74 -11.10 4.15
CA LEU A 334 3.17 -12.34 4.71
C LEU A 334 1.75 -12.63 4.24
N PHE A 335 1.02 -11.64 3.69
CA PHE A 335 -0.32 -11.90 3.14
C PHE A 335 -0.31 -12.94 2.03
N ALA A 336 0.74 -12.98 1.20
CA ALA A 336 0.90 -14.02 0.20
C ALA A 336 1.02 -15.41 0.85
N VAL A 337 1.75 -15.54 1.96
CA VAL A 337 1.86 -16.80 2.71
C VAL A 337 0.49 -17.24 3.22
N TYR A 338 -0.28 -16.33 3.82
CA TYR A 338 -1.62 -16.64 4.33
C TYR A 338 -2.57 -17.06 3.20
N LEU A 339 -2.54 -16.34 2.08
CA LEU A 339 -3.33 -16.65 0.91
C LEU A 339 -2.96 -18.03 0.33
N ILE A 340 -1.67 -18.38 0.33
CA ILE A 340 -1.22 -19.70 -0.14
C ILE A 340 -1.75 -20.83 0.72
N VAL A 341 -1.55 -20.71 2.02
CA VAL A 341 -1.98 -21.76 2.95
C VAL A 341 -3.50 -21.91 2.93
N LEU A 342 -4.24 -20.80 3.02
CA LEU A 342 -5.69 -20.82 3.12
C LEU A 342 -6.37 -21.32 1.84
N SER A 343 -5.94 -20.81 0.67
CA SER A 343 -6.53 -21.24 -0.62
C SER A 343 -6.29 -22.72 -0.88
N ARG A 344 -5.09 -23.22 -0.62
CA ARG A 344 -4.74 -24.62 -0.82
C ARG A 344 -5.45 -25.53 0.18
N PHE A 345 -5.57 -25.11 1.44
CA PHE A 345 -6.33 -25.83 2.46
C PHE A 345 -7.79 -26.01 2.06
N LEU A 346 -8.47 -24.92 1.70
CA LEU A 346 -9.88 -24.95 1.30
C LEU A 346 -10.10 -25.77 0.02
N ALA A 347 -9.16 -25.73 -0.93
CA ALA A 347 -9.20 -26.57 -2.13
C ALA A 347 -9.18 -28.07 -1.78
N LEU A 348 -8.30 -28.49 -0.86
CA LEU A 348 -8.22 -29.88 -0.43
C LEU A 348 -9.44 -30.34 0.37
N LEU A 349 -10.00 -29.46 1.22
CA LEU A 349 -11.26 -29.75 1.90
C LEU A 349 -12.40 -29.94 0.89
N TYR A 350 -12.45 -29.10 -0.14
CA TYR A 350 -13.47 -29.18 -1.19
C TYR A 350 -13.40 -30.47 -2.02
N GLU A 351 -12.18 -30.99 -2.24
CA GLU A 351 -11.95 -32.25 -2.94
C GLU A 351 -12.50 -33.46 -2.17
N SER A 352 -12.46 -33.40 -0.83
CA SER A 352 -13.04 -34.44 0.02
C SER A 352 -14.56 -34.40 -0.04
N LYS A 353 -15.19 -35.50 -0.51
CA LYS A 353 -16.67 -35.62 -0.57
C LYS A 353 -17.34 -35.33 0.78
N LYS A 354 -16.74 -35.78 1.89
CA LYS A 354 -17.27 -35.57 3.25
C LYS A 354 -17.14 -34.12 3.73
N MET A 355 -16.08 -33.42 3.34
CA MET A 355 -15.77 -32.07 3.83
C MET A 355 -16.15 -30.96 2.84
N ARG A 356 -16.69 -31.31 1.67
CA ARG A 356 -17.03 -30.33 0.63
C ARG A 356 -18.01 -29.26 1.11
N ALA A 357 -19.05 -29.66 1.83
CA ALA A 357 -20.04 -28.72 2.38
C ALA A 357 -19.38 -27.76 3.39
N VAL A 358 -18.49 -28.28 4.24
CA VAL A 358 -17.71 -27.46 5.18
C VAL A 358 -16.82 -26.47 4.44
N ALA A 359 -16.09 -26.91 3.40
CA ALA A 359 -15.25 -26.03 2.60
C ALA A 359 -16.05 -24.89 1.95
N LEU A 360 -17.21 -25.21 1.36
CA LEU A 360 -18.12 -24.23 0.78
C LEU A 360 -18.66 -23.27 1.84
N ALA A 361 -19.08 -23.77 2.99
CA ALA A 361 -19.55 -22.95 4.10
C ALA A 361 -18.46 -21.97 4.57
N LEU A 362 -17.21 -22.43 4.75
CA LEU A 362 -16.10 -21.56 5.13
C LEU A 362 -15.81 -20.48 4.08
N ILE A 363 -15.85 -20.82 2.79
CA ILE A 363 -15.67 -19.85 1.69
C ILE A 363 -16.80 -18.81 1.69
N VAL A 364 -18.05 -19.25 1.82
CA VAL A 364 -19.21 -18.35 1.86
C VAL A 364 -19.17 -17.45 3.09
N LEU A 365 -18.90 -18.01 4.27
CA LEU A 365 -18.77 -17.24 5.51
C LEU A 365 -17.61 -16.24 5.46
N PHE A 366 -16.48 -16.61 4.85
CA PHE A 366 -15.37 -15.68 4.60
C PHE A 366 -15.83 -14.51 3.73
N GLY A 367 -16.53 -14.81 2.63
CA GLY A 367 -17.08 -13.79 1.74
C GLY A 367 -18.08 -12.86 2.44
N LEU A 368 -19.10 -13.42 3.08
CA LEU A 368 -20.14 -12.66 3.78
C LEU A 368 -19.57 -11.78 4.88
N TYR A 369 -18.66 -12.32 5.72
CA TYR A 369 -18.04 -11.54 6.78
C TYR A 369 -17.21 -10.35 6.25
N ASN A 370 -16.38 -10.59 5.23
CA ASN A 370 -15.53 -9.51 4.71
C ASN A 370 -16.36 -8.46 3.94
N LEU A 371 -17.44 -8.88 3.28
CA LEU A 371 -18.40 -7.96 2.65
C LEU A 371 -19.12 -7.11 3.70
N ASP A 372 -19.66 -7.74 4.75
CA ASP A 372 -20.30 -7.05 5.87
C ASP A 372 -19.35 -6.04 6.51
N ARG A 373 -18.11 -6.46 6.80
CA ARG A 373 -17.08 -5.59 7.37
C ARG A 373 -16.76 -4.40 6.48
N PHE A 374 -16.63 -4.60 5.17
CA PHE A 374 -16.34 -3.52 4.23
C PHE A 374 -17.52 -2.54 4.09
N LEU A 375 -18.74 -3.07 3.94
CA LEU A 375 -19.95 -2.26 3.76
C LEU A 375 -20.33 -1.53 5.06
N GLY A 376 -20.19 -2.19 6.21
CA GLY A 376 -20.47 -1.65 7.54
C GLY A 376 -19.36 -0.78 8.14
N GLN A 377 -18.18 -0.70 7.50
CA GLN A 377 -17.12 0.22 7.94
C GLN A 377 -17.58 1.67 7.83
N ASN A 378 -17.45 2.42 8.93
CA ASN A 378 -17.67 3.86 8.95
C ASN A 378 -16.72 4.55 7.97
N ILE A 379 -17.29 5.38 7.10
CA ILE A 379 -16.53 6.19 6.15
C ILE A 379 -15.85 7.31 6.92
N ALA A 380 -14.54 7.50 6.71
CA ALA A 380 -13.81 8.59 7.31
C ALA A 380 -14.39 9.94 6.87
N THR A 381 -14.72 10.80 7.83
CA THR A 381 -15.36 12.10 7.59
C THR A 381 -14.35 13.26 7.51
N ASN A 382 -13.09 12.95 7.23
CA ASN A 382 -11.99 13.91 7.03
C ASN A 382 -11.13 13.55 5.80
N GLY A 383 -11.69 12.78 4.85
CA GLY A 383 -11.01 12.32 3.65
C GLY A 383 -11.09 13.31 2.47
N TYR A 384 -10.87 12.78 1.26
CA TYR A 384 -10.84 13.55 0.01
C TYR A 384 -12.02 14.51 -0.13
N THR A 385 -13.24 13.99 0.07
CA THR A 385 -14.47 14.76 -0.17
C THR A 385 -14.58 15.96 0.78
N GLN A 386 -14.34 15.76 2.08
CA GLN A 386 -14.47 16.83 3.07
C GLN A 386 -13.37 17.87 2.92
N LYS A 387 -12.13 17.45 2.68
CA LYS A 387 -11.01 18.38 2.46
C LYS A 387 -11.22 19.23 1.21
N ARG A 388 -11.65 18.63 0.11
CA ARG A 388 -12.00 19.36 -1.12
C ARG A 388 -13.10 20.40 -0.88
N LEU A 389 -14.19 20.00 -0.23
CA LEU A 389 -15.31 20.92 0.05
C LEU A 389 -14.90 22.07 0.98
N LEU A 390 -14.09 21.78 2.00
CA LEU A 390 -13.57 22.78 2.93
C LEU A 390 -12.69 23.82 2.20
N VAL A 391 -11.75 23.37 1.36
CA VAL A 391 -10.86 24.28 0.63
C VAL A 391 -11.63 25.09 -0.42
N SER A 392 -12.60 24.47 -1.09
CA SER A 392 -13.50 25.17 -2.02
C SER A 392 -14.31 26.27 -1.31
N GLU A 393 -14.74 26.05 -0.07
CA GLU A 393 -15.37 27.10 0.73
C GLU A 393 -14.42 28.26 1.04
N ILE A 394 -13.16 27.98 1.41
CA ILE A 394 -12.15 29.03 1.63
C ILE A 394 -11.95 29.85 0.36
N LYS A 395 -11.82 29.20 -0.80
CA LYS A 395 -11.67 29.90 -2.09
C LYS A 395 -12.90 30.76 -2.40
N LYS A 396 -14.10 30.23 -2.19
CA LYS A 396 -15.35 30.94 -2.41
C LYS A 396 -15.46 32.17 -1.51
N ASP A 397 -15.26 32.00 -0.20
CA ASP A 397 -15.38 33.08 0.79
C ASP A 397 -14.34 34.18 0.57
N SER A 398 -13.08 33.80 0.33
CA SER A 398 -12.00 34.77 0.04
C SER A 398 -12.27 35.58 -1.23
N THR A 399 -12.81 34.94 -2.27
CA THR A 399 -13.20 35.63 -3.52
C THR A 399 -14.36 36.59 -3.29
N GLN A 400 -15.37 36.18 -2.51
CA GLN A 400 -16.52 37.04 -2.17
C GLN A 400 -16.10 38.29 -1.38
N ASN A 401 -15.07 38.17 -0.54
CA ASN A 401 -14.51 39.28 0.22
C ASN A 401 -13.42 40.06 -0.54
N GLY A 402 -13.08 39.67 -1.78
CA GLY A 402 -12.11 40.37 -2.63
C GLY A 402 -10.65 40.16 -2.24
N TYR A 403 -10.33 39.13 -1.46
CA TYR A 403 -8.96 38.86 -1.00
C TYR A 403 -8.14 38.10 -2.06
N PRO A 404 -7.00 38.65 -2.52
CA PRO A 404 -6.16 38.00 -3.54
C PRO A 404 -5.27 36.86 -3.00
N CYS A 405 -5.08 36.76 -1.69
CA CYS A 405 -4.41 35.66 -1.03
C CYS A 405 -4.93 35.47 0.40
N VAL A 406 -4.65 34.30 0.98
CA VAL A 406 -5.06 33.94 2.34
C VAL A 406 -3.93 33.23 3.08
N ALA A 407 -4.04 33.13 4.40
CA ALA A 407 -3.17 32.30 5.21
C ALA A 407 -4.01 31.19 5.87
N ILE A 408 -3.40 30.03 6.12
CA ILE A 408 -4.06 28.89 6.75
C ILE A 408 -3.37 28.60 8.08
N SER A 409 -4.17 28.47 9.14
CA SER A 409 -3.73 27.94 10.43
C SER A 409 -4.49 26.68 10.78
N TYR A 410 -3.99 25.91 11.76
CA TYR A 410 -4.57 24.63 12.13
C TYR A 410 -4.73 24.52 13.65
N ILE A 411 -5.89 24.04 14.09
CA ILE A 411 -6.13 23.58 15.46
C ILE A 411 -6.33 22.07 15.39
N THR A 412 -5.23 21.34 15.47
CA THR A 412 -5.23 19.88 15.27
C THR A 412 -4.02 19.23 15.92
N SER A 413 -4.02 17.89 16.00
CA SER A 413 -2.86 17.13 16.49
C SER A 413 -1.83 17.01 15.36
N PRO A 414 -0.53 16.89 15.68
CA PRO A 414 0.51 16.73 14.66
C PRO A 414 0.18 15.63 13.64
N GLY A 415 0.35 15.95 12.34
CA GLY A 415 0.11 15.04 11.22
C GLY A 415 -1.26 15.21 10.54
N TYR A 416 -2.24 15.81 11.23
CA TYR A 416 -3.56 16.11 10.65
C TYR A 416 -3.65 17.49 9.99
N ASP A 417 -2.59 18.29 10.12
CA ASP A 417 -2.33 19.54 9.41
C ASP A 417 -1.83 19.32 7.96
N LEU A 418 -1.74 18.06 7.53
CA LEU A 418 -1.25 17.63 6.21
C LEU A 418 -2.37 17.11 5.30
N GLY A 419 -2.10 17.04 3.99
CA GLY A 419 -3.04 16.51 3.01
C GLY A 419 -4.03 17.55 2.48
N TYR A 420 -3.65 18.83 2.42
CA TYR A 420 -4.47 19.94 1.91
C TYR A 420 -3.84 20.67 0.71
N ARG A 421 -2.53 20.51 0.48
CA ARG A 421 -1.78 21.36 -0.45
C ARG A 421 -2.17 21.13 -1.90
N TYR A 422 -2.51 19.89 -2.24
CA TYR A 422 -3.11 19.57 -3.53
C TYR A 422 -4.40 20.38 -3.76
N PHE A 423 -5.30 20.44 -2.78
CA PHE A 423 -6.58 21.15 -2.95
C PHE A 423 -6.38 22.66 -3.05
N PHE A 424 -5.42 23.25 -2.31
CA PHE A 424 -5.06 24.66 -2.48
C PHE A 424 -4.54 24.95 -3.88
N TYR A 425 -3.76 24.03 -4.46
CA TYR A 425 -3.30 24.14 -5.84
C TYR A 425 -4.47 24.00 -6.83
N ALA A 426 -5.32 23.00 -6.64
CA ALA A 426 -6.44 22.71 -7.54
C ALA A 426 -7.50 23.83 -7.59
N GLU A 427 -7.68 24.56 -6.49
CA GLU A 427 -8.59 25.72 -6.39
C GLU A 427 -7.91 27.05 -6.75
N ASP A 428 -6.65 27.02 -7.21
CA ASP A 428 -5.83 28.20 -7.51
C ASP A 428 -5.83 29.21 -6.33
N LEU A 429 -5.58 28.70 -5.13
CA LEU A 429 -5.55 29.49 -3.91
C LEU A 429 -4.12 29.99 -3.65
N HIS A 430 -3.95 31.31 -3.63
CA HIS A 430 -2.70 31.94 -3.25
C HIS A 430 -2.56 31.90 -1.73
N LEU A 431 -1.62 31.10 -1.22
CA LEU A 431 -1.28 31.09 0.19
C LEU A 431 -0.11 32.03 0.51
N ASN A 432 -0.25 32.75 1.61
CA ASN A 432 0.79 33.61 2.18
C ASN A 432 1.08 33.21 3.65
N ARG A 433 2.19 33.70 4.20
CA ARG A 433 2.55 33.48 5.60
C ARG A 433 1.53 34.14 6.52
N ILE A 434 1.26 33.50 7.67
CA ILE A 434 0.41 34.07 8.71
C ILE A 434 1.01 35.39 9.16
N SER A 435 0.20 36.45 9.11
CA SER A 435 0.54 37.78 9.60
C SER A 435 -0.74 38.56 9.92
N GLU A 436 -0.60 39.71 10.56
CA GLU A 436 -1.73 40.60 10.83
C GLU A 436 -2.35 41.20 9.55
N LYS A 437 -1.67 41.09 8.41
CA LYS A 437 -2.06 41.73 7.13
C LYS A 437 -2.67 40.76 6.11
N VAL A 438 -2.90 39.51 6.50
CA VAL A 438 -3.46 38.48 5.61
C VAL A 438 -4.60 37.76 6.32
N PRO A 439 -5.77 37.60 5.69
CA PRO A 439 -6.89 36.88 6.28
C PRO A 439 -6.49 35.43 6.60
N VAL A 440 -6.63 35.04 7.87
CA VAL A 440 -6.27 33.70 8.36
C VAL A 440 -7.53 32.85 8.49
N TYR A 441 -7.62 31.80 7.70
CA TYR A 441 -8.62 30.74 7.88
C TYR A 441 -8.03 29.67 8.80
N THR A 442 -8.82 29.18 9.75
CA THR A 442 -8.35 28.14 10.68
C THR A 442 -9.10 26.84 10.46
N ILE A 443 -8.34 25.78 10.16
CA ILE A 443 -8.87 24.43 9.98
C ILE A 443 -8.78 23.69 11.31
N VAL A 444 -9.91 23.15 11.78
CA VAL A 444 -10.01 22.48 13.08
C VAL A 444 -10.27 20.99 12.88
N PHE A 445 -9.51 20.14 13.57
CA PHE A 445 -9.76 18.70 13.60
C PHE A 445 -9.30 18.05 14.93
N PRO A 446 -10.12 17.18 15.55
CA PRO A 446 -11.54 16.98 15.27
C PRO A 446 -12.36 18.22 15.63
N LEU A 447 -13.66 18.23 15.29
CA LEU A 447 -14.57 19.29 15.71
C LEU A 447 -14.53 19.51 17.23
N ARG A 448 -14.67 20.77 17.65
CA ARG A 448 -14.64 21.25 19.03
C ARG A 448 -13.35 20.95 19.77
N LYS A 449 -12.25 20.71 19.05
CA LYS A 449 -10.94 20.57 19.67
C LYS A 449 -10.62 21.83 20.47
N ASP A 450 -10.11 21.63 21.68
CA ASP A 450 -9.76 22.69 22.63
C ASP A 450 -10.92 23.65 22.96
N ASN A 451 -12.16 23.16 22.89
CA ASN A 451 -13.42 23.92 23.10
C ASN A 451 -13.62 25.09 22.14
N VAL A 452 -12.93 25.09 20.99
CA VAL A 452 -13.10 26.12 19.96
C VAL A 452 -14.35 25.82 19.15
N LYS A 453 -15.21 26.82 18.98
CA LYS A 453 -16.42 26.73 18.16
C LYS A 453 -16.10 27.13 16.72
N GLU A 454 -16.41 26.25 15.77
CA GLU A 454 -16.20 26.51 14.35
C GLU A 454 -17.42 27.18 13.71
N ASP A 455 -17.17 27.97 12.69
CA ASP A 455 -18.23 28.67 11.96
C ASP A 455 -18.95 27.74 10.98
N LYS A 456 -18.21 26.79 10.40
CA LYS A 456 -18.75 25.79 9.45
C LYS A 456 -18.06 24.45 9.61
N ALA A 457 -18.79 23.37 9.34
CA ALA A 457 -18.28 22.00 9.42
C ALA A 457 -18.42 21.24 8.10
N PHE A 458 -17.43 20.41 7.81
CA PHE A 458 -17.32 19.53 6.65
C PHE A 458 -16.99 18.12 7.16
N GLY A 459 -18.02 17.34 7.50
CA GLY A 459 -17.84 16.08 8.21
C GLY A 459 -17.24 16.31 9.59
N ALA A 460 -16.02 15.80 9.84
CA ALA A 460 -15.30 16.02 11.10
C ALA A 460 -14.29 17.18 11.03
N LEU A 461 -14.18 17.88 9.90
CA LEU A 461 -13.33 19.06 9.74
C LEU A 461 -14.13 20.32 10.01
N GLY A 462 -13.59 21.22 10.81
CA GLY A 462 -14.17 22.53 11.08
C GLY A 462 -13.40 23.64 10.38
N LEU A 463 -14.10 24.73 10.07
CA LEU A 463 -13.56 25.95 9.48
C LEU A 463 -13.96 27.16 10.34
N ILE A 464 -12.98 27.99 10.68
CA ILE A 464 -13.18 29.30 11.30
C ILE A 464 -12.77 30.36 10.27
N TYR A 465 -13.67 31.32 10.04
CA TYR A 465 -13.44 32.44 9.12
C TYR A 465 -12.55 33.51 9.76
N PRO A 466 -11.81 34.29 8.94
CA PRO A 466 -11.09 35.46 9.42
C PRO A 466 -12.07 36.51 10.00
N ASP A 467 -11.64 37.25 11.03
CA ASP A 467 -12.33 38.48 11.43
C ASP A 467 -12.05 39.56 10.39
N TYR A 468 -12.92 39.67 9.38
CA TYR A 468 -12.77 40.55 8.21
C TYR A 468 -12.45 42.01 8.57
N ARG A 469 -12.89 42.48 9.75
CA ARG A 469 -12.63 43.84 10.25
C ARG A 469 -11.13 44.11 10.47
N ARG A 470 -10.32 43.06 10.64
CA ARG A 470 -8.87 43.15 10.84
C ARG A 470 -8.07 43.22 9.55
N TYR A 471 -8.71 43.01 8.39
CA TYR A 471 -8.01 42.83 7.12
C TYR A 471 -8.50 43.81 6.04
N PRO A 472 -8.06 45.08 6.07
CA PRO A 472 -8.34 46.05 5.02
C PRO A 472 -7.79 45.57 3.67
N LEU A 473 -8.60 45.66 2.62
CA LEU A 473 -8.29 45.12 1.28
C LEU A 473 -6.95 45.62 0.72
N ASP A 474 -6.63 46.90 0.92
CA ASP A 474 -5.40 47.50 0.37
C ASP A 474 -4.13 46.97 1.05
N GLU A 475 -4.21 46.65 2.35
CA GLU A 475 -3.09 46.03 3.07
C GLU A 475 -2.91 44.57 2.66
N VAL A 476 -4.01 43.84 2.52
CA VAL A 476 -3.99 42.45 2.03
C VAL A 476 -3.38 42.41 0.64
N LYS A 477 -3.84 43.25 -0.31
CA LYS A 477 -3.29 43.33 -1.67
C LYS A 477 -1.78 43.56 -1.67
N LYS A 478 -1.27 44.46 -0.82
CA LYS A 478 0.18 44.71 -0.68
C LYS A 478 0.91 43.50 -0.10
N SER A 479 0.34 42.83 0.90
CA SER A 479 0.95 41.63 1.48
C SER A 479 0.97 40.46 0.49
N CYS A 480 -0.02 40.37 -0.40
CA CYS A 480 -0.19 39.30 -1.37
C CYS A 480 0.65 39.45 -2.66
N THR A 481 1.57 40.41 -2.75
CA THR A 481 2.49 40.52 -3.90
C THR A 481 3.68 39.55 -3.80
N GLY A 482 3.81 38.83 -2.68
CA GLY A 482 4.88 37.87 -2.44
C GLY A 482 4.67 36.52 -3.13
N GLU A 483 5.56 35.58 -2.83
CA GLU A 483 5.48 34.21 -3.35
C GLU A 483 4.31 33.43 -2.75
N ASN A 484 3.68 32.60 -3.59
CA ASN A 484 2.69 31.63 -3.13
C ASN A 484 3.40 30.48 -2.40
N ILE A 485 3.30 30.48 -1.07
CA ILE A 485 3.98 29.49 -0.23
C ILE A 485 3.45 28.07 -0.44
N ASN A 486 2.26 27.90 -1.03
CA ASN A 486 1.77 26.58 -1.42
C ASN A 486 2.61 25.96 -2.54
N LEU A 487 3.26 26.79 -3.37
CA LEU A 487 4.12 26.33 -4.46
C LEU A 487 5.57 26.17 -3.98
N THR A 488 6.08 27.11 -3.19
CA THR A 488 7.51 27.18 -2.82
C THR A 488 7.85 26.52 -1.49
N GLY A 489 6.88 26.33 -0.59
CA GLY A 489 7.12 25.75 0.73
C GLY A 489 7.51 24.27 0.68
N SER A 490 8.39 23.84 1.59
CA SER A 490 8.76 22.43 1.75
C SER A 490 7.57 21.58 2.19
N MET A 491 7.44 20.35 1.69
CA MET A 491 6.57 19.32 2.27
C MET A 491 7.41 18.21 2.87
N PHE A 492 7.99 18.42 4.05
CA PHE A 492 8.66 17.39 4.85
C PHE A 492 9.51 16.39 4.01
N GLY A 493 10.35 16.93 3.11
CA GLY A 493 11.16 16.13 2.18
C GLY A 493 11.02 16.50 0.70
N TYR A 494 9.98 17.24 0.32
CA TYR A 494 9.87 17.87 -1.00
C TYR A 494 10.29 19.34 -0.91
N THR A 495 11.34 19.74 -1.62
CA THR A 495 11.59 21.13 -2.04
C THR A 495 11.54 21.16 -3.57
N GLN A 496 11.00 22.26 -4.13
CA GLN A 496 11.11 22.50 -5.57
C GLN A 496 12.58 22.41 -6.01
#